data_AF-A0A3P3VSL6-F1
#
_entry.id   AF-A0A3P3VSL6-F1
#
_cell.length_a   1.000
_cell.length_b   1.000
_cell.length_c   1.000
_cell.angle_alpha   90.00
_cell.angle_beta   90.00
_cell.angle_gamma   90.00
#
_symmetry.space_group_name_H-M   'P 1'
#
loop_
_entity.id
_entity.type
_entity.pdbx_description
1 polymer ?
#
loop_
_entity_poly.entity_id
_entity_poly.type
_entity_poly.pdbx_seq_one_letter_code
_entity_poly.pdbx_strand_id
1 'polypeptide(L)'
;MRPTNSAPATPNFSGQNGITHSEFSTAETTILHGAQLWYAFPDRARDTPPGFQSHRPEVLEGEGWTARVFLGSLLGSTSPVRTHLPLTGAELRLEPGAEMVISVPTDHEHGILAVSGSVSVDGVDVPSAHLAVVGTGRAEFTVVAGDEPVIALVIGGEPLGERIVMWWNFIGRSHEEIVEMRADYMREMGFEDAEGNPVDDLRFGPFPADTPAPLPAPELPTVRILPRG
;
A
#
# COMPACT_ATOMS: atom_id res chain seq x y z
N MET A 1 -16.21 10.57 5.40
CA MET A 1 -15.42 11.53 6.23
C MET A 1 -14.80 12.54 5.27
N ARG A 2 -15.13 13.84 5.35
CA ARG A 2 -14.57 14.85 4.42
C ARG A 2 -13.15 15.22 4.89
N PRO A 3 -12.09 15.03 4.09
CA PRO A 3 -10.77 15.53 4.44
C PRO A 3 -10.74 17.05 4.24
N THR A 4 -10.40 17.78 5.29
CA THR A 4 -10.12 19.22 5.23
C THR A 4 -8.72 19.47 4.67
N ASN A 5 -8.60 20.51 3.86
CA ASN A 5 -7.38 21.07 3.28
C ASN A 5 -6.24 21.09 4.30
N SER A 6 -5.35 20.11 4.25
CA SER A 6 -4.14 20.04 5.06
C SER A 6 -3.09 19.27 4.28
N ALA A 7 -1.82 19.67 4.44
CA ALA A 7 -0.67 19.12 3.72
C ALA A 7 -0.62 17.58 3.80
N PRO A 8 0.05 16.88 2.86
CA PRO A 8 -0.18 15.46 2.62
C PRO A 8 0.03 14.64 3.90
N ALA A 9 -1.05 14.00 4.35
CA ALA A 9 -1.04 12.95 5.34
C ALA A 9 -1.24 11.62 4.60
N THR A 10 -0.59 10.56 5.06
CA THR A 10 -0.72 9.22 4.48
C THR A 10 -1.95 8.54 5.10
N PRO A 11 -3.05 8.33 4.34
CA PRO A 11 -4.13 7.47 4.79
C PRO A 11 -3.67 6.02 4.79
N ASN A 12 -4.04 5.27 5.84
CA ASN A 12 -3.89 3.83 5.92
C ASN A 12 -5.24 3.23 6.29
N PHE A 13 -5.84 2.53 5.34
CA PHE A 13 -7.02 1.71 5.57
C PHE A 13 -6.56 0.29 5.95
N SER A 14 -7.09 -0.20 7.06
CA SER A 14 -6.84 -1.54 7.60
C SER A 14 -8.17 -2.28 7.69
N GLY A 15 -8.16 -3.61 7.55
CA GLY A 15 -9.36 -4.44 7.68
C GLY A 15 -9.56 -5.38 6.51
N GLN A 16 -9.34 -6.68 6.72
CA GLN A 16 -9.63 -7.72 5.73
C GLN A 16 -11.07 -8.21 5.79
N ASN A 17 -11.81 -7.91 6.86
CA ASN A 17 -13.24 -8.24 6.95
C ASN A 17 -14.15 -7.33 6.09
N GLY A 18 -13.59 -6.73 5.03
CA GLY A 18 -14.30 -5.89 4.06
C GLY A 18 -14.35 -4.40 4.40
N ILE A 19 -14.10 -3.57 3.41
CA ILE A 19 -14.38 -2.13 3.45
C ILE A 19 -14.68 -1.62 2.04
N THR A 20 -15.65 -0.72 1.92
CA THR A 20 -15.80 0.14 0.75
C THR A 20 -15.36 1.55 1.09
N HIS A 21 -14.66 2.20 0.16
CA HIS A 21 -14.29 3.60 0.29
C HIS A 21 -14.33 4.28 -1.07
N SER A 22 -14.25 5.60 -1.05
CA SER A 22 -14.10 6.41 -2.25
C SER A 22 -13.08 7.50 -2.00
N GLU A 23 -12.21 7.73 -2.98
CA GLU A 23 -11.19 8.76 -2.95
C GLU A 23 -11.50 9.77 -4.04
N PHE A 24 -11.64 11.05 -3.66
CA PHE A 24 -11.95 12.13 -4.58
C PHE A 24 -10.97 13.28 -4.38
N SER A 25 -10.50 13.85 -5.49
CA SER A 25 -9.85 15.15 -5.47
C SER A 25 -10.83 16.23 -5.04
N THR A 26 -10.36 17.23 -4.29
CA THR A 26 -11.18 18.41 -3.99
C THR A 26 -11.29 19.29 -5.25
N ALA A 27 -12.31 20.15 -5.30
CA ALA A 27 -12.49 21.07 -6.43
C ALA A 27 -11.30 22.04 -6.63
N GLU A 28 -10.49 22.27 -5.59
CA GLU A 28 -9.30 23.11 -5.62
C GLU A 28 -8.03 22.35 -6.07
N THR A 29 -8.09 21.02 -6.12
CA THR A 29 -6.93 20.19 -6.47
C THR A 29 -6.66 20.26 -7.98
N THR A 30 -5.56 20.90 -8.36
CA THR A 30 -5.12 21.00 -9.77
C THR A 30 -4.09 19.95 -10.15
N ILE A 31 -3.34 19.42 -9.19
CA ILE A 31 -2.34 18.38 -9.37
C ILE A 31 -2.54 17.32 -8.29
N LEU A 32 -2.69 16.06 -8.70
CA LEU A 32 -2.66 14.90 -7.82
C LEU A 32 -1.36 14.13 -8.07
N HIS A 33 -0.50 14.06 -7.06
CA HIS A 33 0.74 13.30 -7.11
C HIS A 33 0.87 12.51 -5.80
N GLY A 34 0.83 11.19 -5.90
CA GLY A 34 0.87 10.29 -4.76
C GLY A 34 1.08 8.85 -5.20
N ALA A 35 1.44 8.00 -4.24
CA ALA A 35 1.55 6.56 -4.44
C ALA A 35 0.47 5.87 -3.59
N GLN A 36 -0.22 4.91 -4.21
CA GLN A 36 -1.16 4.03 -3.52
C GLN A 36 -0.52 2.65 -3.40
N LEU A 37 -0.39 2.16 -2.16
CA LEU A 37 0.28 0.92 -1.83
C LEU A 37 -0.68 0.03 -1.06
N TRP A 38 -0.72 -1.26 -1.40
CA TRP A 38 -1.45 -2.27 -0.64
C TRP A 38 -0.44 -3.26 -0.04
N TYR A 39 -0.70 -3.69 1.19
CA TYR A 39 0.02 -4.82 1.76
C TYR A 39 -1.00 -5.88 2.19
N ALA A 40 -0.67 -7.13 1.92
CA ALA A 40 -1.46 -8.25 2.40
C ALA A 40 -1.18 -8.44 3.89
N PHE A 41 -2.25 -8.55 4.67
CA PHE A 41 -2.16 -8.90 6.08
C PHE A 41 -1.84 -10.39 6.23
N PRO A 42 -1.13 -10.80 7.28
CA PRO A 42 -0.92 -12.20 7.60
C PRO A 42 -2.25 -12.87 7.99
N ASP A 43 -2.34 -14.18 7.81
CA ASP A 43 -3.57 -14.96 8.03
C ASP A 43 -4.14 -14.71 9.43
N ARG A 44 -3.26 -14.68 10.44
CA ARG A 44 -3.57 -14.39 11.85
C ARG A 44 -4.23 -13.04 12.11
N ALA A 45 -4.28 -12.15 11.13
CA ALA A 45 -4.88 -10.82 11.23
C ALA A 45 -6.07 -10.63 10.28
N ARG A 46 -6.55 -11.68 9.59
CA ARG A 46 -7.66 -11.60 8.62
C ARG A 46 -8.96 -11.05 9.19
N ASP A 47 -9.29 -11.42 10.43
CA ASP A 47 -10.52 -11.00 11.08
C ASP A 47 -10.40 -9.63 11.77
N THR A 48 -9.34 -8.87 11.50
CA THR A 48 -9.19 -7.51 12.04
C THR A 48 -10.32 -6.63 11.48
N PRO A 49 -11.11 -5.96 12.34
CA PRO A 49 -12.15 -5.05 11.90
C PRO A 49 -11.57 -3.90 11.06
N PRO A 50 -12.37 -3.34 10.13
CA PRO A 50 -11.93 -2.20 9.36
C PRO A 50 -11.63 -0.99 10.24
N GLY A 51 -10.55 -0.29 9.90
CA GLY A 51 -10.03 0.86 10.62
C GLY A 51 -9.27 1.80 9.71
N PHE A 52 -9.22 3.07 10.08
CA PHE A 52 -8.52 4.10 9.35
C PHE A 52 -7.52 4.79 10.27
N GLN A 53 -6.27 4.91 9.80
CA GLN A 53 -5.22 5.67 10.44
C GLN A 53 -4.72 6.73 9.45
N SER A 54 -4.44 7.93 9.92
CA SER A 54 -3.80 8.97 9.12
C SER A 54 -2.60 9.49 9.88
N HIS A 55 -1.47 9.58 9.20
CA HIS A 55 -0.23 10.07 9.79
C HIS A 55 0.49 10.99 8.82
N ARG A 56 1.04 12.08 9.36
CA ARG A 56 1.92 12.98 8.64
C ARG A 56 3.32 12.84 9.22
N PRO A 57 4.26 12.23 8.47
CA PRO A 57 5.62 12.04 8.96
C PRO A 57 6.36 13.36 9.17
N GLU A 58 7.23 13.37 10.16
CA GLU A 58 8.24 14.40 10.32
C GLU A 58 9.30 14.30 9.21
N VAL A 59 9.95 15.43 8.93
CA VAL A 59 11.07 15.47 7.97
C VAL A 59 12.34 15.14 8.72
N LEU A 60 13.04 14.12 8.24
CA LEU A 60 14.42 13.83 8.63
C LEU A 60 15.35 14.46 7.61
N GLU A 61 16.49 14.96 8.07
CA GLU A 61 17.49 15.62 7.22
C GLU A 61 18.84 14.93 7.41
N GLY A 62 19.59 14.83 6.32
CA GLY A 62 20.98 14.42 6.30
C GLY A 62 21.73 15.13 5.18
N GLU A 63 22.97 14.72 4.93
CA GLU A 63 23.81 15.35 3.92
C GLU A 63 23.28 15.06 2.50
N GLY A 64 22.71 16.08 1.85
CA GLY A 64 22.17 15.97 0.50
C GLY A 64 20.86 15.18 0.39
N TRP A 65 20.18 14.89 1.52
CA TRP A 65 18.92 14.16 1.50
C TRP A 65 17.94 14.60 2.59
N THR A 66 16.64 14.40 2.31
CA THR A 66 15.58 14.41 3.32
C THR A 66 14.74 13.15 3.21
N ALA A 67 14.16 12.71 4.33
CA ALA A 67 13.33 11.51 4.37
C ALA A 67 12.07 11.73 5.21
N ARG A 68 11.01 10.98 4.88
CA ARG A 68 9.75 10.92 5.63
C ARG A 68 9.33 9.47 5.80
N VAL A 69 9.41 8.95 7.03
CA VAL A 69 9.03 7.57 7.36
C VAL A 69 7.53 7.51 7.62
N PHE A 70 6.76 7.00 6.65
CA PHE A 70 5.31 6.90 6.74
C PHE A 70 4.82 5.56 7.28
N LEU A 71 5.64 4.50 7.23
CA LEU A 71 5.29 3.18 7.74
C LEU A 71 6.50 2.52 8.40
N GLY A 72 6.29 1.91 9.57
CA GLY A 72 7.34 1.17 10.28
C GLY A 72 8.49 2.03 10.78
N SER A 73 9.72 1.51 10.71
CA SER A 73 10.92 2.21 11.21
C SER A 73 12.04 2.25 10.17
N LEU A 74 12.68 3.41 10.03
CA LEU A 74 13.86 3.62 9.18
C LEU A 74 14.60 4.88 9.65
N LEU A 75 15.92 4.95 9.47
CA LEU A 75 16.73 6.15 9.78
C LEU A 75 16.52 6.68 11.22
N GLY A 76 16.29 5.78 12.19
CA GLY A 76 16.04 6.14 13.58
C GLY A 76 14.66 6.76 13.87
N SER A 77 13.78 6.87 12.86
CA SER A 77 12.40 7.32 13.01
C SER A 77 11.41 6.16 12.90
N THR A 78 10.31 6.25 13.65
CA THR A 78 9.28 5.22 13.71
C THR A 78 7.90 5.86 13.50
N SER A 79 7.19 5.41 12.46
CA SER A 79 5.80 5.78 12.21
C SER A 79 4.88 5.18 13.29
N PRO A 80 3.90 5.94 13.80
CA PRO A 80 2.90 5.43 14.74
C PRO A 80 1.83 4.56 14.07
N VAL A 81 1.84 4.47 12.74
CA VAL A 81 0.87 3.68 11.97
C VAL A 81 1.04 2.21 12.30
N ARG A 82 -0.01 1.61 12.86
CA ARG A 82 0.00 0.18 13.22
C ARG A 82 -0.10 -0.69 11.98
N THR A 83 0.74 -1.71 11.91
CA THR A 83 0.78 -2.73 10.88
C THR A 83 0.66 -4.12 11.51
N HIS A 84 0.25 -5.10 10.72
CA HIS A 84 0.14 -6.49 11.19
C HIS A 84 1.39 -7.34 10.93
N LEU A 85 2.33 -6.78 10.17
CA LEU A 85 3.70 -7.27 9.97
C LEU A 85 4.69 -6.11 10.18
N PRO A 86 5.94 -6.39 10.58
CA PRO A 86 7.02 -5.41 10.49
C PRO A 86 7.18 -4.97 9.03
N LEU A 87 6.89 -3.70 8.76
CA LEU A 87 7.00 -3.11 7.44
C LEU A 87 7.93 -1.91 7.48
N THR A 88 8.35 -1.44 6.32
CA THR A 88 9.14 -0.22 6.12
C THR A 88 8.52 0.56 4.98
N GLY A 89 8.32 1.86 5.18
CA GLY A 89 7.81 2.77 4.16
C GLY A 89 8.36 4.17 4.40
N ALA A 90 9.17 4.67 3.45
CA ALA A 90 9.71 6.02 3.49
C ALA A 90 9.72 6.69 2.11
N GLU A 91 9.40 7.99 2.08
CA GLU A 91 9.75 8.87 0.96
C GLU A 91 11.17 9.38 1.18
N LEU A 92 12.02 9.25 0.16
CA LEU A 92 13.35 9.86 0.09
C LEU A 92 13.31 10.99 -0.93
N ARG A 93 13.97 12.10 -0.59
CA ARG A 93 14.31 13.15 -1.55
C ARG A 93 15.81 13.36 -1.50
N LEU A 94 16.46 13.22 -2.65
CA LEU A 94 17.91 13.27 -2.77
C LEU A 94 18.31 14.43 -3.68
N GLU A 95 19.33 15.17 -3.28
CA GLU A 95 20.02 16.13 -4.15
C GLU A 95 20.81 15.38 -5.25
N PRO A 96 21.13 16.04 -6.38
CA PRO A 96 21.97 15.44 -7.42
C PRO A 96 23.27 14.86 -6.86
N GLY A 97 23.57 13.61 -7.23
CA GLY A 97 24.77 12.90 -6.78
C GLY A 97 24.80 12.52 -5.30
N ALA A 98 23.75 12.79 -4.52
CA ALA A 98 23.70 12.40 -3.11
C ALA A 98 23.69 10.86 -2.97
N GLU A 99 24.41 10.39 -1.97
CA GLU A 99 24.54 8.98 -1.63
C GLU A 99 24.00 8.74 -0.23
N MET A 100 23.19 7.68 -0.06
CA MET A 100 22.64 7.29 1.23
C MET A 100 22.81 5.79 1.45
N VAL A 101 23.46 5.42 2.55
CA VAL A 101 23.52 4.04 3.05
C VAL A 101 22.33 3.83 3.98
N ILE A 102 21.50 2.83 3.68
CA ILE A 102 20.27 2.53 4.42
C ILE A 102 20.47 1.22 5.18
N SER A 103 20.58 1.28 6.50
CA SER A 103 20.58 0.09 7.35
C SER A 103 19.16 -0.47 7.51
N VAL A 104 19.03 -1.80 7.39
CA VAL A 104 17.75 -2.51 7.41
C VAL A 104 17.83 -3.84 8.15
N PRO A 105 16.72 -4.38 8.68
CA PRO A 105 16.69 -5.72 9.25
C PRO A 105 17.03 -6.78 8.21
N THR A 106 17.89 -7.75 8.57
CA THR A 106 18.39 -8.78 7.64
C THR A 106 17.32 -9.78 7.22
N ASP A 107 16.23 -9.88 7.97
CA ASP A 107 15.06 -10.71 7.67
C ASP A 107 14.02 -9.99 6.80
N HIS A 108 14.26 -8.74 6.42
CA HIS A 108 13.37 -7.96 5.56
C HIS A 108 13.84 -7.94 4.11
N GLU A 109 12.89 -7.86 3.18
CA GLU A 109 13.13 -7.49 1.78
C GLU A 109 12.67 -6.05 1.53
N HIS A 110 13.31 -5.38 0.57
CA HIS A 110 13.05 -3.98 0.25
C HIS A 110 12.94 -3.75 -1.25
N GLY A 111 12.09 -2.79 -1.63
CA GLY A 111 11.91 -2.26 -2.96
C GLY A 111 12.23 -0.77 -2.97
N ILE A 112 12.96 -0.30 -3.99
CA ILE A 112 13.24 1.11 -4.24
C ILE A 112 12.60 1.49 -5.57
N LEU A 113 11.69 2.46 -5.52
CA LEU A 113 10.99 2.99 -6.68
C LEU A 113 11.34 4.46 -6.86
N ALA A 114 12.02 4.81 -7.95
CA ALA A 114 12.18 6.21 -8.34
C ALA A 114 10.84 6.75 -8.89
N VAL A 115 10.26 7.71 -8.18
CA VAL A 115 9.05 8.42 -8.59
C VAL A 115 9.40 9.54 -9.58
N SER A 116 10.52 10.24 -9.31
CA SER A 116 11.11 11.22 -10.22
C SER A 116 12.64 11.21 -10.09
N GLY A 117 13.33 11.64 -11.14
CA GLY A 117 14.79 11.54 -11.22
C GLY A 117 15.25 10.10 -11.51
N SER A 118 16.54 9.85 -11.32
CA SER A 118 17.16 8.54 -11.50
C SER A 118 17.94 8.15 -10.25
N VAL A 119 17.97 6.85 -9.95
CA VAL A 119 18.75 6.29 -8.85
C VAL A 119 19.50 5.06 -9.31
N SER A 120 20.60 4.76 -8.63
CA SER A 120 21.18 3.42 -8.60
C SER A 120 21.05 2.83 -7.19
N VAL A 121 20.95 1.51 -7.10
CA VAL A 121 20.92 0.75 -5.84
C VAL A 121 22.06 -0.26 -5.87
N ASP A 122 22.95 -0.22 -4.88
CA ASP A 122 24.20 -1.01 -4.84
C ASP A 122 25.00 -0.93 -6.16
N GLY A 123 25.04 0.25 -6.78
CA GLY A 123 25.73 0.51 -8.04
C GLY A 123 25.03 -0.01 -9.30
N VAL A 124 23.80 -0.51 -9.18
CA VAL A 124 22.97 -0.92 -10.32
C VAL A 124 21.93 0.16 -10.62
N ASP A 125 21.97 0.73 -11.82
CA ASP A 125 20.99 1.72 -12.26
C ASP A 125 19.57 1.14 -12.24
N VAL A 126 18.63 1.92 -11.71
CA VAL A 126 17.20 1.57 -11.69
C VAL A 126 16.52 2.26 -12.86
N PRO A 127 16.12 1.54 -13.92
CA PRO A 127 15.46 2.17 -15.06
C PRO A 127 14.13 2.80 -14.64
N SER A 128 13.69 3.80 -15.40
CA SER A 128 12.37 4.41 -15.19
C SER A 128 11.27 3.34 -15.20
N ALA A 129 10.27 3.50 -14.31
CA ALA A 129 9.17 2.55 -14.12
C ALA A 129 9.59 1.12 -13.70
N HIS A 130 10.79 0.95 -13.14
CA HIS A 130 11.22 -0.31 -12.52
C HIS A 130 11.31 -0.16 -11.00
N LEU A 131 11.15 -1.31 -10.32
CA LEU A 131 11.39 -1.45 -8.89
C LEU A 131 12.72 -2.19 -8.70
N ALA A 132 13.69 -1.55 -8.06
CA ALA A 132 14.87 -2.27 -7.61
C ALA A 132 14.53 -3.08 -6.37
N VAL A 133 14.90 -4.36 -6.35
CA VAL A 133 14.59 -5.27 -5.24
C VAL A 133 15.88 -5.66 -4.53
N VAL A 134 15.91 -5.41 -3.24
CA VAL A 134 16.94 -5.86 -2.30
C VAL A 134 16.34 -7.00 -1.49
N GLY A 135 16.77 -8.23 -1.77
CA GLY A 135 16.30 -9.41 -1.04
C GLY A 135 16.77 -9.45 0.41
N THR A 136 16.27 -10.44 1.15
CA THR A 136 16.69 -10.72 2.53
C THR A 136 18.19 -11.06 2.63
N GLY A 137 18.72 -11.04 3.85
CA GLY A 137 20.12 -11.32 4.18
C GLY A 137 21.04 -10.09 4.08
N ARG A 138 20.51 -8.94 3.68
CA ARG A 138 21.24 -7.66 3.63
C ARG A 138 21.01 -6.88 4.92
N ALA A 139 22.09 -6.38 5.52
CA ALA A 139 22.01 -5.48 6.68
C ALA A 139 21.91 -4.00 6.27
N GLU A 140 22.30 -3.70 5.03
CA GLU A 140 22.23 -2.38 4.42
C GLU A 140 22.24 -2.47 2.90
N PHE A 141 21.87 -1.37 2.25
CA PHE A 141 22.07 -1.13 0.82
C PHE A 141 22.31 0.37 0.57
N THR A 142 22.96 0.69 -0.54
CA THR A 142 23.28 2.08 -0.91
C THR A 142 22.35 2.57 -2.02
N VAL A 143 21.78 3.76 -1.86
CA VAL A 143 21.02 4.46 -2.89
C VAL A 143 21.80 5.71 -3.32
N VAL A 144 22.03 5.86 -4.61
CA VAL A 144 22.73 7.03 -5.17
C VAL A 144 21.82 7.73 -6.17
N ALA A 145 21.67 9.05 -6.02
CA ALA A 145 20.96 9.88 -6.98
C ALA A 145 21.80 10.13 -8.24
N GLY A 146 21.14 10.23 -9.39
CA GLY A 146 21.78 10.69 -10.63
C GLY A 146 22.02 12.21 -10.63
N ASP A 147 22.08 12.78 -11.84
CA ASP A 147 22.44 14.20 -12.04
C ASP A 147 21.29 15.20 -11.75
N GLU A 148 20.10 14.70 -11.40
CA GLU A 148 18.90 15.50 -11.14
C GLU A 148 18.31 15.19 -9.76
N PRO A 149 17.55 16.12 -9.14
CA PRO A 149 16.87 15.85 -7.88
C PRO A 149 15.93 14.64 -7.97
N VAL A 150 15.97 13.78 -6.96
CA VAL A 150 15.20 12.54 -6.92
C VAL A 150 14.08 12.62 -5.90
N ILE A 151 12.94 12.02 -6.25
CA ILE A 151 11.94 11.55 -5.27
C ILE A 151 11.86 10.03 -5.44
N ALA A 152 12.12 9.28 -4.38
CA ALA A 152 12.07 7.83 -4.37
C ALA A 152 11.25 7.31 -3.18
N LEU A 153 10.67 6.12 -3.33
CA LEU A 153 10.05 5.39 -2.23
C LEU A 153 10.93 4.20 -1.87
N VAL A 154 11.16 4.03 -0.57
CA VAL A 154 11.66 2.77 0.00
C VAL A 154 10.47 2.08 0.65
N ILE A 155 10.14 0.90 0.16
CA ILE A 155 9.08 0.04 0.69
C ILE A 155 9.67 -1.32 1.04
N GLY A 156 9.15 -2.00 2.04
CA GLY A 156 9.70 -3.30 2.42
C GLY A 156 9.10 -3.84 3.71
N GLY A 157 9.69 -4.90 4.22
CA GLY A 157 9.25 -5.54 5.45
C GLY A 157 9.63 -7.00 5.55
N GLU A 158 9.16 -7.63 6.62
CA GLU A 158 9.19 -9.08 6.80
C GLU A 158 8.41 -9.74 5.64
N PRO A 159 9.01 -10.69 4.89
CA PRO A 159 8.31 -11.46 3.88
C PRO A 159 7.08 -12.14 4.49
N LEU A 160 5.93 -12.04 3.81
CA LEU A 160 4.66 -12.57 4.31
C LEU A 160 4.71 -14.07 4.66
N GLY A 161 5.49 -14.85 3.90
CA GLY A 161 5.63 -16.31 4.12
C GLY A 161 4.36 -17.13 3.82
N GLU A 162 3.30 -16.49 3.31
CA GLU A 162 2.02 -17.11 2.98
C GLU A 162 1.69 -16.90 1.50
N ARG A 163 0.93 -17.84 0.93
CA ARG A 163 0.42 -17.69 -0.43
C ARG A 163 -0.90 -16.93 -0.41
N ILE A 164 -1.04 -15.96 -1.28
CA ILE A 164 -2.26 -15.16 -1.44
C ILE A 164 -2.88 -15.38 -2.81
N VAL A 165 -4.19 -15.21 -2.89
CA VAL A 165 -4.91 -15.04 -4.16
C VAL A 165 -5.37 -13.60 -4.23
N MET A 166 -4.95 -12.88 -5.26
CA MET A 166 -5.40 -11.51 -5.52
C MET A 166 -6.18 -11.49 -6.83
N TRP A 167 -7.38 -10.92 -6.79
CA TRP A 167 -8.18 -10.64 -7.98
C TRP A 167 -9.03 -9.40 -7.73
N TRP A 168 -8.95 -8.43 -8.65
CA TRP A 168 -9.55 -7.11 -8.48
C TRP A 168 -9.14 -6.50 -7.12
N ASN A 169 -10.10 -6.07 -6.31
CA ASN A 169 -9.89 -5.48 -4.99
C ASN A 169 -9.97 -6.52 -3.85
N PHE A 170 -9.94 -7.81 -4.17
CA PHE A 170 -10.03 -8.90 -3.20
C PHE A 170 -8.69 -9.61 -3.04
N ILE A 171 -8.29 -9.81 -1.78
CA ILE A 171 -7.09 -10.55 -1.40
C ILE A 171 -7.52 -11.63 -0.41
N GLY A 172 -7.41 -12.89 -0.83
CA GLY A 172 -7.72 -14.07 -0.03
C GLY A 172 -6.56 -15.07 -0.02
N ARG A 173 -6.86 -16.32 0.32
CA ARG A 173 -5.95 -17.47 0.34
C ARG A 173 -6.36 -18.55 -0.66
N SER A 174 -7.58 -18.49 -1.18
CA SER A 174 -8.11 -19.46 -2.15
C SER A 174 -8.96 -18.77 -3.23
N HIS A 175 -9.22 -19.49 -4.30
CA HIS A 175 -10.16 -19.03 -5.32
C HIS A 175 -11.58 -18.92 -4.75
N GLU A 176 -11.97 -19.88 -3.91
CA GLU A 176 -13.30 -19.96 -3.31
C GLU A 176 -13.59 -18.74 -2.43
N GLU A 177 -12.60 -18.28 -1.65
CA GLU A 177 -12.73 -17.04 -0.88
C GLU A 177 -12.95 -15.81 -1.77
N ILE A 178 -12.29 -15.74 -2.94
CA ILE A 178 -12.51 -14.65 -3.91
C ILE A 178 -13.93 -14.70 -4.49
N VAL A 179 -14.45 -15.91 -4.78
CA VAL A 179 -15.83 -16.07 -5.24
C VAL A 179 -16.82 -15.58 -4.18
N GLU A 180 -16.62 -15.97 -2.92
CA GLU A 180 -17.46 -15.54 -1.80
C GLU A 180 -17.41 -14.02 -1.60
N MET A 181 -16.21 -13.42 -1.56
CA MET A 181 -16.05 -11.96 -1.43
C MET A 181 -16.73 -11.20 -2.58
N ARG A 182 -16.64 -11.70 -3.82
CA ARG A 182 -17.33 -11.10 -4.96
C ARG A 182 -18.85 -11.18 -4.81
N ALA A 183 -19.37 -12.35 -4.49
CA ALA A 183 -20.81 -12.56 -4.33
C ALA A 183 -21.38 -11.63 -3.24
N ASP A 184 -20.69 -11.53 -2.10
CA ASP A 184 -21.07 -10.60 -1.03
C ASP A 184 -21.05 -9.15 -1.51
N TYR A 185 -20.00 -8.72 -2.20
CA TYR A 185 -19.91 -7.37 -2.73
C TYR A 185 -21.05 -7.04 -3.70
N MET A 186 -21.30 -7.92 -4.67
CA MET A 186 -22.34 -7.72 -5.69
C MET A 186 -23.73 -7.64 -5.07
N ARG A 187 -24.01 -8.47 -4.08
CA ARG A 187 -25.26 -8.47 -3.31
C ARG A 187 -25.39 -7.21 -2.44
N GLU A 188 -24.35 -6.84 -1.68
CA GLU A 188 -24.39 -5.68 -0.78
C GLU A 188 -24.49 -4.34 -1.52
N MET A 189 -23.91 -4.26 -2.71
CA MET A 189 -23.98 -3.06 -3.56
C MET A 189 -25.24 -3.03 -4.46
N GLY A 190 -26.10 -4.06 -4.39
CA GLY A 190 -27.37 -4.10 -5.11
C GLY A 190 -27.25 -4.42 -6.60
N PHE A 191 -26.18 -5.08 -7.03
CA PHE A 191 -25.99 -5.55 -8.41
C PHE A 191 -26.56 -6.95 -8.65
N GLU A 192 -26.65 -7.78 -7.61
CA GLU A 192 -27.20 -9.13 -7.64
C GLU A 192 -28.23 -9.28 -6.51
N ASP A 193 -29.34 -9.99 -6.76
CA ASP A 193 -30.40 -10.16 -5.76
C ASP A 193 -29.90 -11.00 -4.57
N ALA A 194 -30.24 -10.58 -3.35
CA ALA A 194 -30.14 -11.47 -2.20
C ALA A 194 -31.25 -12.52 -2.32
N GLU A 195 -30.91 -13.75 -2.71
CA GLU A 195 -31.84 -14.88 -2.78
C GLU A 195 -32.47 -15.21 -1.41
N GLY A 196 -33.42 -14.39 -0.94
CA GLY A 196 -34.22 -14.63 0.27
C GLY A 196 -33.48 -14.52 1.61
N ASN A 197 -32.17 -14.27 1.65
CA ASN A 197 -31.44 -14.03 2.88
C ASN A 197 -31.13 -12.53 3.05
N PRO A 198 -31.87 -11.80 3.91
CA PRO A 198 -31.45 -10.46 4.30
C PRO A 198 -30.08 -10.55 4.97
N VAL A 199 -29.19 -9.63 4.60
CA VAL A 199 -27.82 -9.66 5.10
C VAL A 199 -27.77 -8.74 6.30
N ASP A 200 -28.08 -9.34 7.45
CA ASP A 200 -28.03 -8.66 8.75
C ASP A 200 -26.57 -8.33 9.15
N ASP A 201 -25.58 -8.98 8.54
CA ASP A 201 -24.14 -8.77 8.75
C ASP A 201 -23.43 -8.42 7.42
N LEU A 202 -23.31 -7.13 7.13
CA LEU A 202 -22.69 -6.61 5.90
C LEU A 202 -21.16 -6.64 6.01
N ARG A 203 -20.50 -7.40 5.13
CA ARG A 203 -19.03 -7.50 5.07
C ARG A 203 -18.40 -6.18 4.62
N PHE A 204 -18.94 -5.56 3.57
CA PHE A 204 -18.40 -4.35 2.97
C PHE A 204 -19.05 -3.06 3.49
N GLY A 205 -20.05 -3.22 4.36
CA GLY A 205 -20.81 -2.13 4.97
C GLY A 205 -21.75 -1.42 3.98
N PRO A 206 -22.60 -0.52 4.50
CA PRO A 206 -23.53 0.24 3.67
C PRO A 206 -22.79 1.25 2.79
N PHE A 207 -23.24 1.41 1.56
CA PHE A 207 -22.72 2.44 0.67
C PHE A 207 -23.30 3.83 1.04
N PRO A 208 -22.48 4.88 1.24
CA PRO A 208 -22.98 6.18 1.70
C PRO A 208 -23.93 6.84 0.69
N ALA A 209 -25.01 7.45 1.20
CA ALA A 209 -25.82 8.37 0.42
C ALA A 209 -24.98 9.58 -0.05
N ASP A 210 -25.40 10.20 -1.17
CA ASP A 210 -24.74 11.37 -1.77
C ASP A 210 -23.29 11.14 -2.24
N THR A 211 -22.95 9.89 -2.56
CA THR A 211 -21.71 9.52 -3.25
C THR A 211 -22.02 8.92 -4.63
N PRO A 212 -21.10 9.01 -5.61
CA PRO A 212 -21.26 8.31 -6.89
C PRO A 212 -21.54 6.82 -6.67
N ALA A 213 -22.41 6.24 -7.50
CA ALA A 213 -22.80 4.83 -7.38
C ALA A 213 -21.57 3.89 -7.29
N PRO A 214 -21.68 2.75 -6.58
CA PRO A 214 -20.61 1.76 -6.53
C PRO A 214 -20.27 1.25 -7.93
N LEU A 215 -19.09 0.64 -8.07
CA LEU A 215 -18.65 0.02 -9.32
C LEU A 215 -18.89 -1.49 -9.24
N PRO A 216 -19.50 -2.14 -10.25
CA PRO A 216 -19.67 -3.59 -10.20
C PRO A 216 -18.31 -4.29 -10.26
N ALA A 217 -18.15 -5.37 -9.49
CA ALA A 217 -16.98 -6.23 -9.61
C ALA A 217 -16.98 -6.89 -11.00
N PRO A 218 -15.81 -7.04 -11.67
CA PRO A 218 -15.73 -7.72 -12.96
C PRO A 218 -16.25 -9.16 -12.91
N GLU A 219 -16.51 -9.75 -14.07
CA GLU A 219 -16.76 -11.20 -14.14
C GLU A 219 -15.51 -11.99 -13.72
N LEU A 220 -15.72 -13.09 -13.01
CA LEU A 220 -14.62 -13.99 -12.64
C LEU A 220 -14.08 -14.69 -13.89
N PRO A 221 -12.76 -14.97 -13.96
CA PRO A 221 -12.21 -15.81 -15.00
C PRO A 221 -12.86 -17.20 -14.98
N THR A 222 -12.99 -17.82 -16.15
CA THR A 222 -13.49 -19.20 -16.28
C THR A 222 -12.51 -20.26 -15.76
N VAL A 223 -11.30 -19.83 -15.36
CA VAL A 223 -10.23 -20.67 -14.82
C VAL A 223 -10.02 -20.39 -13.33
N ARG A 224 -9.59 -21.41 -12.59
CA ARG A 224 -9.26 -21.27 -11.17
C ARG A 224 -8.05 -20.37 -10.99
N ILE A 225 -8.18 -19.39 -10.10
CA ILE A 225 -7.08 -18.49 -9.75
C ILE A 225 -6.18 -19.19 -8.72
N LEU A 226 -4.90 -19.33 -9.03
CA LEU A 226 -3.95 -20.04 -8.18
C LEU A 226 -3.30 -19.09 -7.16
N PRO A 227 -3.09 -19.54 -5.91
CA PRO A 227 -2.32 -18.79 -4.93
C PRO A 227 -0.88 -18.55 -5.40
N ARG A 228 -0.34 -17.36 -5.10
CA ARG A 228 1.05 -16.95 -5.36
C ARG A 228 1.73 -16.57 -4.05
N GLY A 229 3.01 -16.90 -3.92
CA GLY A 229 3.88 -16.61 -2.78
C GLY A 229 5.26 -17.21 -3.01
#